data_AF-A0A7X3UTM6-F1
#
_entry.id   AF-A0A7X3UTM6-F1
#
_cell.length_a   1.000
_cell.length_b   1.000
_cell.length_c   1.000
_cell.angle_alpha   90.00
_cell.angle_beta   90.00
_cell.angle_gamma   90.00
#
_symmetry.space_group_name_H-M   'P 1'
#
loop_
_entity.id
_entity.type
_entity.pdbx_description
1 polymer ?
#
loop_
_entity_poly.entity_id
_entity_poly.type
_entity_poly.pdbx_seq_one_letter_code
_entity_poly.pdbx_strand_id
1 'polypeptide(L)'
;MAASAFIALSTGLSAETIGPGGESATPSSSVVVSDDQVAAVQAAGYSAALLWHDQSDFVNAVTAGASDEFERLGIEVVAVTSAGFDAAKQRSDIETALAKSPNIILSLPLDPVT
;
A
#
# COMPACT_ATOMS: atom_id res chain seq x y z
N MET A 1 47.26 -29.95 -26.14
CA MET A 1 45.83 -30.11 -25.85
C MET A 1 45.58 -29.45 -24.50
N ALA A 2 45.07 -28.22 -24.49
CA ALA A 2 44.72 -27.51 -23.26
C ALA A 2 43.22 -27.69 -23.05
N ALA A 3 42.84 -28.39 -21.98
CA ALA A 3 41.45 -28.55 -21.59
C ALA A 3 40.99 -27.30 -20.83
N SER A 4 40.19 -26.46 -21.48
CA SER A 4 39.51 -25.34 -20.83
C SER A 4 38.36 -25.88 -19.98
N ALA A 5 38.49 -25.78 -18.67
CA ALA A 5 37.41 -26.03 -17.73
C ALA A 5 36.42 -24.86 -17.76
N PHE A 6 35.21 -25.10 -18.25
CA PHE A 6 34.08 -24.19 -18.07
C PHE A 6 33.61 -24.28 -16.62
N ILE A 7 33.83 -23.22 -15.84
CA ILE A 7 33.21 -23.06 -14.53
C ILE A 7 31.81 -22.49 -14.77
N ALA A 8 30.78 -23.31 -14.57
CA ALA A 8 29.40 -22.83 -14.50
C ALA A 8 29.16 -22.20 -13.12
N LEU A 9 29.24 -20.86 -13.04
CA LEU A 9 28.71 -20.11 -11.91
C LEU A 9 27.20 -19.99 -12.08
N SER A 10 26.45 -20.99 -11.63
CA SER A 10 25.02 -20.82 -11.33
C SER A 10 24.86 -20.51 -9.84
N THR A 11 25.40 -19.37 -9.40
CA THR A 11 24.98 -18.81 -8.12
C THR A 11 23.65 -18.14 -8.38
N GLY A 12 22.55 -18.87 -8.18
CA GLY A 12 21.26 -18.26 -8.01
C GLY A 12 21.42 -17.17 -6.95
N LEU A 13 21.11 -15.93 -7.30
CA LEU A 13 20.89 -14.89 -6.31
C LEU A 13 19.71 -15.38 -5.45
N SER A 14 20.00 -16.04 -4.33
CA SER A 14 19.01 -16.21 -3.28
C SER A 14 18.81 -14.84 -2.67
N ALA A 15 17.85 -14.08 -3.20
CA ALA A 15 17.32 -12.94 -2.48
C ALA A 15 16.87 -13.47 -1.10
N GLU A 16 17.47 -12.97 -0.02
CA GLU A 16 16.99 -13.29 1.32
C GLU A 16 15.63 -12.62 1.51
N THR A 17 14.57 -13.38 1.23
CA THR A 17 13.19 -12.95 1.46
C THR A 17 12.70 -13.41 2.83
N ILE A 18 13.61 -13.66 3.77
CA ILE A 18 13.31 -14.14 5.11
C ILE A 18 13.09 -12.95 6.02
N GLY A 19 11.95 -12.89 6.70
CA GLY A 19 11.63 -11.83 7.63
C GLY A 19 12.52 -11.86 8.89
N PRO A 20 12.54 -10.78 9.68
CA PRO A 20 13.37 -10.69 10.89
C PRO A 20 13.01 -11.74 11.97
N GLY A 21 11.84 -12.39 11.87
CA GLY A 21 11.42 -13.50 12.72
C GLY A 21 11.62 -14.90 12.10
N GLY A 22 12.24 -15.00 10.91
CA GLY A 22 12.40 -16.27 10.19
C GLY A 22 11.24 -16.62 9.26
N GLU A 23 10.37 -15.66 8.94
CA GLU A 23 9.19 -15.87 8.09
C GLU A 23 9.58 -16.15 6.64
N SER A 24 8.93 -17.12 6.00
CA SER A 24 9.05 -17.32 4.55
C SER A 24 8.24 -16.25 3.81
N ALA A 25 8.79 -15.71 2.73
CA ALA A 25 8.04 -14.83 1.84
C ALA A 25 6.82 -15.52 1.23
N THR A 26 5.76 -14.74 1.10
CA THR A 26 4.54 -15.13 0.41
C THR A 26 4.47 -14.40 -0.93
N PRO A 27 4.25 -15.10 -2.06
CA PRO A 27 4.06 -14.45 -3.35
C PRO A 27 2.86 -13.50 -3.32
N SER A 28 2.98 -12.31 -3.89
CA SER A 28 1.86 -11.37 -3.97
C SER A 28 0.66 -11.96 -4.71
N SER A 29 0.90 -12.84 -5.69
CA SER A 29 -0.13 -13.52 -6.48
C SER A 29 -1.03 -14.46 -5.67
N SER A 30 -0.68 -14.82 -4.43
CA SER A 30 -1.55 -15.61 -3.55
C SER A 30 -2.49 -14.75 -2.71
N VAL A 31 -2.33 -13.43 -2.70
CA VAL A 31 -3.23 -12.51 -2.01
C VAL A 31 -4.39 -12.21 -2.95
N VAL A 32 -5.54 -12.82 -2.68
CA VAL A 32 -6.75 -12.70 -3.51
C VAL A 32 -7.91 -12.27 -2.63
N VAL A 33 -8.70 -11.30 -3.11
CA VAL A 33 -10.02 -10.96 -2.57
C VAL A 33 -11.04 -11.68 -3.44
N SER A 34 -11.78 -12.64 -2.87
CA SER A 34 -12.73 -13.43 -3.65
C SER A 34 -13.92 -12.60 -4.13
N ASP A 35 -14.60 -13.04 -5.19
CA ASP A 35 -15.78 -12.35 -5.73
C ASP A 35 -16.88 -12.15 -4.68
N ASP A 36 -17.07 -13.12 -3.77
CA ASP A 36 -18.02 -13.02 -2.66
C ASP A 36 -17.63 -11.89 -1.68
N GLN A 37 -16.33 -11.73 -1.41
CA GLN A 37 -15.83 -10.64 -0.56
C GLN A 37 -15.97 -9.28 -1.26
N VAL A 38 -15.70 -9.22 -2.57
CA VAL A 38 -15.91 -8.01 -3.37
C VAL A 38 -17.38 -7.59 -3.31
N ALA A 39 -18.31 -8.52 -3.54
CA ALA A 39 -19.75 -8.24 -3.49
C ALA A 39 -20.19 -7.76 -2.10
N ALA A 40 -19.66 -8.36 -1.03
CA ALA A 40 -19.95 -7.94 0.33
C ALA A 40 -19.44 -6.51 0.63
N VAL A 41 -18.24 -6.17 0.15
CA VAL A 41 -17.65 -4.83 0.31
C VAL A 41 -18.44 -3.78 -0.47
N GLN A 42 -18.78 -4.07 -1.73
CA GLN A 42 -19.58 -3.18 -2.58
C GLN A 42 -20.97 -2.91 -1.96
N ALA A 43 -21.62 -3.96 -1.42
CA ALA A 43 -22.93 -3.82 -0.78
C ALA A 43 -22.91 -2.97 0.50
N ALA A 44 -21.75 -2.84 1.16
CA ALA A 44 -21.59 -2.03 2.37
C ALA A 44 -21.49 -0.53 2.07
N GLY A 45 -21.15 -0.13 0.84
CA GLY A 45 -21.07 1.28 0.44
C GLY A 45 -20.03 2.07 1.22
N TYR A 46 -18.83 1.51 1.41
CA TYR A 46 -17.77 2.16 2.18
C TYR A 46 -17.20 3.39 1.45
N SER A 47 -16.69 4.32 2.24
CA SER A 47 -15.91 5.46 1.77
C SER A 47 -14.53 5.51 2.42
N ALA A 48 -13.57 6.11 1.72
CA ALA A 48 -12.19 6.21 2.13
C ALA A 48 -11.62 7.63 1.99
N ALA A 49 -10.64 7.96 2.82
CA ALA A 49 -9.80 9.14 2.68
C ALA A 49 -8.33 8.75 2.56
N LEU A 50 -7.61 9.35 1.61
CA LEU A 50 -6.19 9.12 1.35
C LEU A 50 -5.40 10.33 1.85
N LEU A 51 -4.68 10.19 2.96
CA LEU A 51 -4.08 11.31 3.70
C LEU A 51 -2.56 11.14 3.77
N TRP A 52 -1.83 11.72 2.84
CA TRP A 52 -0.41 11.44 2.66
C TRP A 52 0.50 12.42 3.41
N HIS A 53 1.70 11.96 3.78
CA HIS A 53 2.71 12.84 4.35
C HIS A 53 3.32 13.80 3.33
N ASP A 54 3.47 13.38 2.07
CA ASP A 54 4.08 14.17 0.99
C ASP A 54 3.66 13.62 -0.39
N GLN A 55 4.10 14.26 -1.48
CA GLN A 55 3.97 13.76 -2.85
C GLN A 55 5.33 13.29 -3.39
N SER A 56 5.47 11.98 -3.59
CA SER A 56 6.64 11.37 -4.23
C SER A 56 6.19 10.29 -5.21
N ASP A 57 7.09 9.78 -6.05
CA ASP A 57 6.78 8.68 -6.97
C ASP A 57 6.24 7.45 -6.23
N PHE A 58 6.76 7.18 -5.03
CA PHE A 58 6.24 6.13 -4.17
C PHE A 58 4.80 6.40 -3.74
N VAL A 59 4.50 7.60 -3.24
CA VAL A 59 3.13 7.96 -2.82
C VAL A 59 2.15 7.97 -4.00
N ASN A 60 2.61 8.42 -5.17
CA ASN A 60 1.83 8.41 -6.39
C ASN A 60 1.49 6.98 -6.84
N ALA A 61 2.45 6.06 -6.77
CA ALA A 61 2.23 4.65 -7.07
C ALA A 61 1.26 3.99 -6.08
N VAL A 62 1.40 4.27 -4.78
CA VAL A 62 0.46 3.78 -3.75
C VAL A 62 -0.94 4.36 -3.97
N THR A 63 -1.04 5.66 -4.30
CA THR A 63 -2.32 6.31 -4.60
C THR A 63 -3.00 5.64 -5.79
N ALA A 64 -2.28 5.42 -6.89
CA ALA A 64 -2.84 4.76 -8.07
C ALA A 64 -3.33 3.35 -7.76
N GLY A 65 -2.51 2.51 -7.12
CA GLY A 65 -2.91 1.15 -6.78
C GLY A 65 -4.08 1.09 -5.79
N ALA A 66 -4.11 1.99 -4.80
CA ALA A 66 -5.22 2.07 -3.85
C ALA A 66 -6.51 2.56 -4.52
N SER A 67 -6.42 3.58 -5.39
CA SER A 67 -7.57 4.10 -6.14
C SER A 67 -8.15 3.04 -7.07
N ASP A 68 -7.32 2.32 -7.83
CA ASP A 68 -7.77 1.24 -8.72
C ASP A 68 -8.50 0.13 -7.95
N GLU A 69 -7.95 -0.27 -6.80
CA GLU A 69 -8.55 -1.31 -5.97
C GLU A 69 -9.83 -0.83 -5.28
N PHE A 70 -9.87 0.42 -4.82
CA PHE A 70 -11.09 1.01 -4.25
C PHE A 70 -12.19 1.15 -5.29
N GLU A 71 -11.87 1.54 -6.52
CA GLU A 71 -12.83 1.54 -7.63
C GLU A 71 -13.39 0.14 -7.89
N ARG A 72 -12.51 -0.88 -7.97
CA ARG A 72 -12.93 -2.29 -8.14
C ARG A 72 -13.86 -2.76 -7.00
N LEU A 73 -13.59 -2.31 -5.77
CA LEU A 73 -14.35 -2.65 -4.57
C LEU A 73 -15.58 -1.76 -4.34
N GLY A 74 -15.83 -0.76 -5.18
CA GLY A 74 -16.95 0.18 -5.02
C GLY A 74 -16.81 1.11 -3.80
N ILE A 75 -15.58 1.41 -3.38
CA ILE A 75 -15.26 2.29 -2.25
C ILE A 75 -15.07 3.72 -2.77
N GLU A 76 -15.87 4.67 -2.26
CA GLU A 76 -15.78 6.07 -2.68
C GLU A 76 -14.62 6.79 -1.98
N VAL A 77 -13.71 7.40 -2.75
CA VAL A 77 -12.66 8.27 -2.19
C VAL A 77 -13.21 9.68 -1.98
N VAL A 78 -13.46 10.05 -0.73
CA VAL A 78 -14.12 11.32 -0.36
C VAL A 78 -13.15 12.47 -0.08
N ALA A 79 -11.86 12.16 0.13
CA ALA A 79 -10.79 13.13 0.33
C ALA A 79 -9.43 12.54 -0.07
N VAL A 80 -8.60 13.38 -0.70
CA VAL A 80 -7.18 13.09 -0.94
C VAL A 80 -6.39 14.33 -0.51
N THR A 81 -5.40 14.16 0.38
CA THR A 81 -4.56 15.27 0.85
C THR A 81 -3.09 14.89 0.86
N SER A 82 -2.24 15.92 0.92
CA SER A 82 -0.80 15.78 1.14
C SER A 82 -0.33 16.82 2.13
N ALA A 83 0.42 16.39 3.15
CA ALA A 83 0.85 17.23 4.25
C ALA A 83 2.18 17.98 3.98
N GLY A 84 2.91 17.67 2.90
CA GLY A 84 4.20 18.31 2.59
C GLY A 84 5.23 18.20 3.72
N PHE A 85 5.31 17.04 4.37
CA PHE A 85 6.12 16.76 5.57
C PHE A 85 5.78 17.61 6.82
N ASP A 86 4.62 18.28 6.85
CA ASP A 86 4.14 18.99 8.04
C ASP A 86 3.18 18.10 8.86
N ALA A 87 3.63 17.66 10.04
CA ALA A 87 2.84 16.80 10.93
C ALA A 87 1.58 17.50 11.49
N ALA A 88 1.64 18.81 11.76
CA ALA A 88 0.50 19.56 12.25
C ALA A 88 -0.56 19.71 11.14
N LYS A 89 -0.11 19.92 9.90
CA LYS A 89 -0.99 19.88 8.73
C LYS A 89 -1.60 18.49 8.55
N GLN A 90 -0.82 17.41 8.65
CA GLN A 90 -1.36 16.05 8.50
C GLN A 90 -2.46 15.76 9.54
N ARG A 91 -2.28 16.21 10.79
CA ARG A 91 -3.32 16.14 11.83
C ARG A 91 -4.59 16.90 11.43
N SER A 92 -4.43 18.15 10.97
CA SER A 92 -5.57 18.97 10.55
C SER A 92 -6.29 18.40 9.32
N ASP A 93 -5.55 17.80 8.38
CA ASP A 93 -6.12 17.10 7.22
C ASP A 93 -6.96 15.88 7.68
N ILE A 94 -6.50 15.13 8.69
CA ILE A 94 -7.25 14.01 9.30
C ILE A 94 -8.55 14.52 9.94
N GLU A 95 -8.47 15.55 10.80
CA GLU A 95 -9.64 16.13 11.46
C GLU A 95 -10.68 16.63 10.45
N THR A 96 -10.21 17.25 9.36
CA THR A 96 -11.06 17.72 8.26
C THR A 96 -11.69 16.56 7.48
N ALA A 97 -10.93 15.51 7.19
CA ALA A 97 -11.43 14.34 6.50
C ALA A 97 -12.49 13.58 7.33
N LEU A 98 -12.32 13.52 8.66
CA LEU A 98 -13.30 12.91 9.56
C LEU A 98 -14.67 13.58 9.50
N ALA A 99 -14.76 14.87 9.14
CA ALA A 99 -16.04 15.54 8.92
C ALA A 99 -16.85 14.94 7.76
N LYS A 100 -16.20 14.27 6.81
CA LYS A 100 -16.85 13.51 5.73
C LYS A 100 -17.26 12.09 6.14
N SER A 101 -17.01 11.69 7.39
CA SER A 101 -17.33 10.38 7.95
C SER A 101 -16.82 9.17 7.11
N PRO A 102 -15.55 9.14 6.67
CA PRO A 102 -15.02 8.00 5.94
C PRO A 102 -15.00 6.75 6.82
N ASN A 103 -15.21 5.58 6.22
CA ASN A 103 -15.05 4.30 6.90
C ASN A 103 -13.57 3.88 7.00
N ILE A 104 -12.75 4.35 6.05
CA ILE A 104 -11.34 3.98 5.90
C ILE A 104 -10.49 5.25 5.84
N ILE A 105 -9.38 5.27 6.57
CA ILE A 105 -8.30 6.24 6.36
C ILE A 105 -7.07 5.44 5.93
N LEU A 106 -6.56 5.75 4.73
CA LEU A 106 -5.29 5.24 4.25
C LEU A 106 -4.26 6.36 4.33
N SER A 107 -3.17 6.15 5.08
CA SER A 107 -2.18 7.18 5.35
C SER A 107 -0.78 6.58 5.54
N LEU A 108 0.21 7.44 5.36
CA LEU A 108 1.60 7.21 5.75
C LEU A 108 1.95 8.29 6.78
N PRO A 109 1.85 8.01 8.08
CA PRO A 109 1.98 9.03 9.13
C PRO A 109 3.43 9.51 9.28
N LEU A 110 3.60 10.82 9.51
CA LEU A 110 4.90 11.44 9.79
C LEU A 110 5.37 11.20 11.22
N ASP A 111 4.44 11.36 12.16
CA ASP A 111 4.73 11.33 13.59
C ASP A 111 3.93 10.18 14.24
N PRO A 112 4.62 9.15 14.76
CA PRO A 112 3.94 8.01 15.38
C PRO A 112 3.66 8.21 16.88
N VAL A 113 4.09 9.31 17.49
CA VAL A 113 4.12 9.47 18.96
C VAL A 113 3.38 10.69 19.47
N THR A 114 3.46 11.82 18.76
CA THR A 114 2.90 13.12 19.22
C THR A 114 1.63 13.53 18.50
#